data_AF-S4P4V8-F1
#
_entry.id   AF-S4P4V8-F1
#
_cell.length_a   1.000
_cell.length_b   1.000
_cell.length_c   1.000
_cell.angle_alpha   90.00
_cell.angle_beta   90.00
_cell.angle_gamma   90.00
#
_symmetry.space_group_name_H-M   'P 1'
#
loop_
_entity.id
_entity.type
_entity.pdbx_description
1 polymer ?
#
loop_
_entity_poly.entity_id
_entity_poly.type
_entity_poly.pdbx_seq_one_letter_code
_entity_poly.pdbx_strand_id
1 'polypeptide(L)'
;MEDLKSEIAMLKEKMETYVLLLEEEKQDKADSLRLHEEKLKNQRDYHKEVVSDLKTRIQSLEKQVQTQRDRYATLLEETDNYIRSRNDRSRKVSTEEGWKEGHGMLNDGSAPPHMLHYAHELARKDLDITQLRREKHILEGHYRDCQREATIEKERFKEVIRTLKEEIDRLRRIQSREGANLEYLKNVVMAYLMSTDYAGRKHMLNAIAAVLHFTNNERKMVFNTL
;
A
#
# COMPACT_ATOMS: atom_id res chain seq x y z
N MET A 1 34.28 36.99 -42.36
CA MET A 1 32.91 37.58 -42.38
C MET A 1 31.86 36.49 -42.64
N GLU A 2 32.05 35.60 -43.62
CA GLU A 2 31.23 34.38 -43.79
C GLU A 2 31.18 33.50 -42.54
N ASP A 3 32.34 33.14 -41.97
CA ASP A 3 32.42 32.19 -40.85
C ASP A 3 31.68 32.69 -39.60
N LEU A 4 31.84 33.97 -39.27
CA LEU A 4 31.13 34.62 -38.17
C LEU A 4 29.61 34.65 -38.41
N LYS A 5 29.15 34.80 -39.65
CA LYS A 5 27.71 34.74 -39.97
C LYS A 5 27.17 33.32 -39.80
N SER A 6 27.93 32.31 -40.21
CA SER A 6 27.59 30.90 -40.03
C SER A 6 27.52 30.52 -38.55
N GLU A 7 28.50 30.97 -37.76
CA GLU A 7 28.53 30.72 -36.32
C GLU A 7 27.37 31.40 -35.59
N ILE A 8 27.04 32.65 -35.95
CA ILE A 8 25.85 33.35 -35.43
C ILE A 8 24.56 32.61 -35.80
N ALA A 9 24.46 32.04 -37.01
CA ALA A 9 23.29 31.27 -37.42
C ALA A 9 23.13 29.99 -36.59
N MET A 10 24.21 29.23 -36.41
CA MET A 10 24.20 28.03 -35.55
C MET A 10 23.86 28.35 -34.09
N LEU A 11 24.37 29.46 -33.56
CA LEU A 11 24.05 29.88 -32.19
C LEU A 11 22.58 30.27 -32.03
N LYS A 12 21.97 30.90 -33.04
CA LYS A 12 20.53 31.20 -33.05
C LYS A 12 19.68 29.94 -33.07
N GLU A 13 20.02 28.96 -33.91
CA GLU A 13 19.32 27.68 -33.98
C GLU A 13 19.42 26.89 -32.66
N LYS A 14 20.61 26.86 -32.04
CA LYS A 14 20.78 26.28 -30.70
C LYS A 14 19.96 27.00 -29.65
N MET A 15 19.91 28.33 -29.70
CA MET A 15 19.11 29.13 -28.77
C MET A 15 17.61 28.82 -28.93
N GLU A 16 17.10 28.74 -30.16
CA GLU A 16 15.71 28.33 -30.43
C GLU A 16 15.41 26.92 -29.91
N THR A 17 16.34 25.99 -30.11
CA THR A 17 16.22 24.61 -29.59
C THR A 17 16.16 24.59 -28.06
N TYR A 18 17.01 25.36 -27.38
CA TYR A 18 16.99 25.45 -25.92
C TYR A 18 15.75 26.13 -25.38
N VAL A 19 15.18 27.11 -26.09
CA VAL A 19 13.91 27.72 -25.71
C VAL A 19 12.77 26.70 -25.80
N LEU A 20 12.69 25.94 -26.88
CA LEU A 20 11.71 24.86 -27.04
C LEU A 20 11.80 23.82 -25.93
N LEU A 21 13.01 23.32 -25.62
CA LEU A 21 13.23 22.36 -24.55
C LEU A 21 12.85 22.93 -23.16
N LEU A 22 13.10 24.22 -22.92
CA LEU A 22 12.71 24.87 -21.68
C LEU A 22 11.18 25.02 -21.57
N GLU A 23 10.50 25.31 -22.68
CA GLU A 23 9.04 25.38 -22.74
C GLU A 23 8.41 24.00 -22.47
N GLU A 24 8.96 22.94 -23.06
CA GLU A 24 8.53 21.55 -22.87
C GLU A 24 8.72 21.12 -21.40
N GLU A 25 9.89 21.34 -20.82
CA GLU A 25 10.18 21.03 -19.42
C GLU A 25 9.27 21.80 -18.45
N LYS A 26 8.90 23.05 -18.76
CA LYS A 26 7.93 23.83 -17.98
C LYS A 26 6.53 23.21 -18.07
N GLN A 27 6.12 22.78 -19.26
CA GLN A 27 4.83 22.17 -19.49
C GLN A 27 4.73 20.83 -18.74
N ASP A 28 5.75 19.98 -18.84
CA ASP A 28 5.81 18.69 -18.13
C ASP A 28 5.73 18.86 -16.61
N LYS A 29 6.39 19.89 -16.07
CA LYS A 29 6.30 20.23 -14.64
C LYS A 29 4.90 20.72 -14.25
N ALA A 30 4.26 21.53 -15.09
CA ALA A 30 2.91 22.00 -14.84
C ALA A 30 1.90 20.84 -14.84
N ASP A 31 2.02 19.91 -15.79
CA ASP A 31 1.16 18.73 -15.89
C ASP A 31 1.40 17.75 -14.73
N SER A 32 2.66 17.55 -14.34
CA SER A 32 3.02 16.76 -13.16
C SER A 32 2.45 17.35 -11.87
N LEU A 33 2.52 18.67 -11.70
CA LEU A 33 1.96 19.36 -10.55
C LEU A 33 0.43 19.18 -10.50
N ARG A 34 -0.24 19.38 -11.64
CA ARG A 34 -1.69 19.20 -11.76
C ARG A 34 -2.13 17.77 -11.40
N LEU A 35 -1.39 16.77 -11.86
CA LEU A 35 -1.66 15.37 -11.52
C LEU A 35 -1.49 15.10 -10.02
N HIS A 36 -0.48 15.70 -9.38
CA HIS A 36 -0.29 15.58 -7.92
C HIS A 36 -1.40 16.27 -7.13
N GLU A 37 -1.84 17.46 -7.55
CA GLU A 37 -2.96 18.18 -6.94
C GLU A 37 -4.27 17.38 -7.04
N GLU A 38 -4.55 16.79 -8.20
CA GLU A 38 -5.72 15.94 -8.40
C GLU A 38 -5.68 14.69 -7.51
N LYS A 39 -4.53 14.01 -7.43
CA LYS A 39 -4.35 12.87 -6.52
C LYS A 39 -4.57 13.24 -5.06
N LEU A 40 -4.04 14.40 -4.62
CA LEU A 40 -4.23 14.90 -3.25
C LEU A 40 -5.70 15.22 -2.97
N LYS A 41 -6.40 15.82 -3.95
CA LYS A 41 -7.84 16.10 -3.83
C LYS A 41 -8.64 14.80 -3.71
N ASN A 42 -8.39 13.83 -4.59
CA ASN A 42 -9.08 12.54 -4.57
C ASN A 42 -8.84 11.79 -3.25
N GLN A 43 -7.62 11.81 -2.72
CA GLN A 43 -7.36 11.23 -1.39
C GLN A 43 -8.12 11.96 -0.28
N ARG A 44 -8.18 13.30 -0.30
CA ARG A 44 -8.93 14.06 0.70
C ARG A 44 -10.42 13.74 0.66
N ASP A 45 -10.99 13.63 -0.53
CA ASP A 45 -12.41 13.34 -0.69
C ASP A 45 -12.74 11.91 -0.26
N TYR A 46 -11.88 10.93 -0.60
CA TYR A 46 -11.98 9.57 -0.07
C TYR A 46 -11.90 9.51 1.46
N HIS A 47 -10.96 10.22 2.08
CA HIS A 47 -10.87 10.27 3.55
C HIS A 47 -12.11 10.89 4.19
N LYS A 48 -12.70 11.92 3.59
CA LYS A 48 -13.95 12.53 4.09
C LYS A 48 -15.10 11.53 4.05
N GLU A 49 -15.22 10.77 2.96
CA GLU A 49 -16.26 9.75 2.80
C GLU A 49 -16.11 8.64 3.86
N VAL A 50 -14.91 8.08 4.00
CA VAL A 50 -14.61 7.05 5.02
C VAL A 50 -14.90 7.55 6.43
N VAL A 51 -14.51 8.79 6.76
CA VAL A 51 -14.80 9.38 8.08
C VAL A 51 -16.29 9.56 8.31
N SER A 52 -17.04 9.96 7.28
CA SER A 52 -18.50 10.06 7.35
C SER A 52 -19.15 8.70 7.62
N ASP A 53 -18.74 7.66 6.89
CA ASP A 53 -19.26 6.31 7.06
C ASP A 53 -18.95 5.73 8.44
N LEU A 54 -17.73 5.92 8.93
CA LEU A 54 -17.35 5.50 10.28
C LEU A 54 -18.18 6.24 11.34
N LYS A 55 -18.43 7.55 11.16
CA LYS A 55 -19.25 8.33 12.08
C LYS A 55 -20.70 7.84 12.12
N THR A 56 -21.31 7.55 10.96
CA THR A 56 -22.67 6.99 10.91
C THR A 56 -22.74 5.59 11.52
N ARG A 57 -21.71 4.76 11.30
CA ARG A 57 -21.64 3.43 11.91
C ARG A 57 -21.53 3.47 13.42
N ILE A 58 -20.70 4.38 13.97
CA ILE A 58 -20.58 4.60 15.42
C ILE A 58 -21.93 5.00 16.00
N GLN A 59 -22.61 5.99 15.41
CA GLN A 59 -23.94 6.44 15.88
C GLN A 59 -24.98 5.30 15.87
N SER A 60 -24.94 4.44 14.85
CA SER A 60 -25.83 3.27 14.79
C SER A 60 -25.56 2.29 15.92
N LEU A 61 -24.28 1.99 16.20
CA LEU A 61 -23.88 1.09 17.28
C LEU A 61 -24.23 1.66 18.66
N GLU A 62 -23.99 2.96 18.87
CA GLU A 62 -24.38 3.65 20.11
C GLU A 62 -25.89 3.56 20.36
N LYS A 63 -26.71 3.76 19.31
CA LYS A 63 -28.16 3.62 19.41
C LYS A 63 -28.58 2.18 19.75
N GLN A 64 -27.93 1.18 19.17
CA GLN A 64 -28.20 -0.23 19.47
C GLN A 64 -27.86 -0.57 20.93
N VAL A 65 -26.70 -0.10 21.42
CA VAL A 65 -26.29 -0.29 22.82
C VAL A 65 -27.28 0.40 23.77
N GLN A 66 -27.70 1.62 23.46
CA GLN A 66 -28.68 2.33 24.28
C GLN A 66 -30.01 1.57 24.32
N THR A 67 -30.50 1.13 23.16
CA THR A 67 -31.74 0.33 23.08
C THR A 67 -31.64 -0.96 23.89
N GLN A 68 -30.48 -1.63 23.88
CA GLN A 68 -30.26 -2.81 24.69
C GLN A 68 -30.27 -2.49 26.19
N ARG A 69 -29.60 -1.41 26.61
CA ARG A 69 -29.61 -0.95 28.01
C ARG A 69 -31.02 -0.67 28.51
N ASP A 70 -31.84 0.00 27.71
CA ASP A 70 -33.23 0.33 28.07
C ASP A 70 -34.08 -0.95 28.22
N ARG A 71 -33.90 -1.94 27.32
CA ARG A 71 -34.56 -3.25 27.42
C ARG A 71 -34.14 -4.01 28.68
N TYR A 72 -32.85 -4.04 29.00
CA TYR A 72 -32.36 -4.69 30.21
C TYR A 72 -32.86 -4.00 31.48
N ALA A 73 -32.93 -2.66 31.50
CA ALA A 73 -33.48 -1.91 32.61
C ALA A 73 -34.95 -2.26 32.86
N THR A 74 -35.75 -2.33 31.78
CA THR A 74 -37.17 -2.72 31.84
C THR A 74 -37.32 -4.14 32.40
N LEU A 75 -36.52 -5.09 31.89
CA LEU A 75 -36.55 -6.48 32.36
C LEU A 75 -36.15 -6.58 33.85
N LEU A 76 -35.16 -5.80 34.28
CA LEU A 76 -34.74 -5.75 35.68
C LEU A 76 -35.89 -5.26 36.57
N GLU A 77 -36.57 -4.18 36.17
CA GLU A 77 -37.73 -3.64 36.88
C GLU A 77 -38.88 -4.66 36.96
N GLU A 78 -39.17 -5.38 35.88
CA GLU A 78 -40.15 -6.47 35.87
C GLU A 78 -39.77 -7.60 36.85
N THR A 79 -38.49 -8.00 36.87
CA THR A 79 -38.01 -9.02 37.81
C THR A 79 -38.08 -8.56 39.27
N ASP A 80 -37.72 -7.32 39.56
CA ASP A 80 -37.82 -6.74 40.91
C ASP A 80 -39.28 -6.68 41.38
N ASN A 81 -40.19 -6.27 40.50
CA ASN A 81 -41.63 -6.25 40.77
C ASN A 81 -42.19 -7.65 41.01
N TYR A 82 -41.73 -8.65 40.25
CA TYR A 82 -42.10 -10.05 40.47
C TYR A 82 -41.60 -10.58 41.84
N ILE A 83 -40.35 -10.28 42.20
CA ILE A 83 -39.77 -10.66 43.50
C ILE A 83 -40.55 -10.02 44.65
N ARG A 84 -40.83 -8.71 44.57
CA ARG A 84 -41.65 -8.00 45.58
C ARG A 84 -43.04 -8.62 45.72
N SER A 85 -43.71 -8.88 44.60
CA SER A 85 -45.04 -9.49 44.57
C SER A 85 -45.05 -10.90 45.17
N ARG A 86 -44.02 -11.71 44.91
CA ARG A 86 -43.86 -13.04 45.50
C ARG A 86 -43.62 -12.96 47.01
N ASN A 87 -42.80 -12.00 47.45
CA ASN A 87 -42.48 -11.83 48.87
C ASN A 87 -43.70 -11.33 49.66
N ASP A 88 -44.53 -10.45 49.08
CA ASP A 88 -45.79 -9.99 49.68
C ASP A 88 -46.83 -11.12 49.77
N ARG A 89 -46.91 -12.00 48.76
CA ARG A 89 -47.74 -13.21 48.83
C ARG A 89 -47.24 -14.18 49.91
N SER A 90 -45.92 -14.38 50.00
CA SER A 90 -45.31 -15.23 51.02
C SER A 90 -45.53 -14.70 52.44
N ARG A 91 -45.54 -13.37 52.63
CA ARG A 91 -45.85 -12.75 53.92
C ARG A 91 -47.33 -12.87 54.29
N LYS A 92 -48.25 -12.81 53.32
CA LYS A 92 -49.69 -13.01 53.57
C LYS A 92 -50.03 -14.47 53.92
N VAL A 93 -49.31 -15.44 53.36
CA VAL A 93 -49.50 -16.88 53.64
C VAL A 93 -48.92 -17.28 55.02
N SER A 94 -48.07 -16.46 55.63
CA SER A 94 -47.48 -16.76 56.95
C SER A 94 -48.36 -16.35 58.14
N THR A 95 -49.57 -15.84 57.91
CA THR A 95 -50.49 -15.36 58.97
C THR A 95 -51.75 -16.22 59.16
N GLU A 96 -51.92 -17.32 58.42
CA GLU A 96 -53.04 -18.24 58.63
C GLU A 96 -52.53 -19.70 58.62
N GLU A 97 -52.57 -20.32 59.81
CA GLU A 97 -52.43 -21.76 59.99
C GLU A 97 -53.55 -22.50 59.24
N GLY A 98 -53.23 -23.54 58.46
CA GLY A 98 -54.29 -24.33 57.84
C GLY A 98 -53.88 -25.31 56.74
N TRP A 99 -53.19 -26.41 57.12
CA TRP A 99 -53.38 -27.77 56.59
C TRP A 99 -53.73 -27.99 55.10
N LYS A 100 -52.80 -28.68 54.39
CA LYS A 100 -52.97 -29.84 53.49
C LYS A 100 -52.34 -29.72 52.10
N GLU A 101 -51.76 -30.85 51.72
CA GLU A 101 -51.42 -31.29 50.36
C GLU A 101 -50.20 -30.64 49.70
N GLY A 102 -49.05 -31.26 49.99
CA GLY A 102 -48.06 -31.51 48.95
C GLY A 102 -48.66 -32.38 47.83
N HIS A 103 -48.05 -32.28 46.65
CA HIS A 103 -48.46 -32.87 45.37
C HIS A 103 -49.54 -32.13 44.56
N GLY A 104 -49.17 -30.94 44.09
CA GLY A 104 -49.62 -30.42 42.79
C GLY A 104 -48.47 -30.51 41.78
N MET A 105 -48.16 -31.72 41.33
CA MET A 105 -47.24 -31.93 40.21
C MET A 105 -47.78 -31.22 38.97
N LEU A 106 -46.95 -30.36 38.38
CA LEU A 106 -46.48 -30.52 37.01
C LEU A 106 -47.47 -31.25 36.08
N ASN A 107 -48.55 -30.59 35.70
CA ASN A 107 -49.29 -30.97 34.50
C ASN A 107 -49.89 -29.72 33.86
N ASP A 108 -49.03 -29.00 33.14
CA ASP A 108 -49.45 -28.39 31.89
C ASP A 108 -48.29 -28.58 30.91
N GLY A 109 -48.56 -29.16 29.75
CA GLY A 109 -47.57 -29.62 28.75
C GLY A 109 -46.82 -28.49 28.03
N SER A 110 -46.65 -27.36 28.71
CA SER A 110 -46.04 -26.14 28.22
C SER A 110 -44.92 -25.75 29.18
N ALA A 111 -43.67 -25.85 28.71
CA ALA A 111 -42.54 -25.27 29.43
C ALA A 111 -42.89 -23.80 29.82
N PRO A 112 -42.68 -23.37 31.08
CA PRO A 112 -42.87 -22.01 31.51
C PRO A 112 -42.42 -20.99 30.44
N PRO A 113 -43.22 -19.98 30.08
CA PRO A 113 -42.95 -19.09 28.94
C PRO A 113 -41.51 -18.52 28.91
N HIS A 114 -40.93 -18.24 30.09
CA HIS A 114 -39.54 -17.78 30.20
C HIS A 114 -38.50 -18.80 29.71
N MET A 115 -38.74 -20.10 29.82
CA MET A 115 -37.84 -21.15 29.35
C MET A 115 -37.91 -21.28 27.83
N LEU A 116 -39.09 -21.10 27.24
CA LEU A 116 -39.26 -21.06 25.80
C LEU A 116 -38.51 -19.85 25.19
N HIS A 117 -38.68 -18.67 25.80
CA HIS A 117 -37.95 -17.47 25.39
C HIS A 117 -36.43 -17.65 25.52
N TYR A 118 -35.95 -18.23 26.62
CA TYR A 118 -34.53 -18.52 26.80
C TYR A 118 -33.99 -19.50 25.76
N ALA A 119 -34.74 -20.57 25.46
CA ALA A 119 -34.36 -21.54 24.43
C ALA A 119 -34.29 -20.91 23.03
N HIS A 120 -35.22 -20.01 22.71
CA HIS A 120 -35.20 -19.26 21.45
C HIS A 120 -34.00 -18.31 21.36
N GLU A 121 -33.68 -17.58 22.43
CA GLU A 121 -32.51 -16.70 22.49
C GLU A 121 -31.20 -17.48 22.40
N LEU A 122 -31.13 -18.68 22.99
CA LEU A 122 -29.98 -19.56 22.87
C LEU A 122 -29.79 -20.06 21.43
N ALA A 123 -30.86 -20.54 20.81
CA ALA A 123 -30.84 -20.99 19.41
C ALA A 123 -30.43 -19.86 18.45
N ARG A 124 -30.89 -18.63 18.69
CA ARG A 124 -30.49 -17.45 17.93
C ARG A 124 -28.99 -17.17 18.06
N LYS A 125 -28.46 -17.20 19.30
CA LYS A 125 -27.02 -17.01 19.54
C LYS A 125 -26.18 -18.09 18.86
N ASP A 126 -26.62 -19.34 18.87
CA ASP A 126 -25.90 -20.44 18.20
C ASP A 126 -25.86 -20.28 16.68
N LEU A 127 -26.95 -19.78 16.07
CA LEU A 127 -26.97 -19.42 14.66
C LEU A 127 -26.01 -18.27 14.35
N ASP A 128 -26.04 -17.21 15.16
CA ASP A 128 -25.14 -16.05 15.01
C ASP A 128 -23.66 -16.48 15.15
N ILE A 129 -23.33 -17.31 16.14
CA ILE A 129 -21.98 -17.86 16.32
C ILE A 129 -21.56 -18.68 15.09
N THR A 130 -22.46 -19.51 14.56
CA THR A 130 -22.18 -20.34 13.39
C THR A 130 -21.98 -19.49 12.12
N GLN A 131 -22.75 -18.41 11.98
CA GLN A 131 -22.58 -17.46 10.89
C GLN A 131 -21.25 -16.69 11.02
N LEU A 132 -20.95 -16.14 12.20
CA LEU A 132 -19.70 -15.42 12.46
C LEU A 132 -18.47 -16.30 12.24
N ARG A 133 -18.52 -17.58 12.60
CA ARG A 133 -17.44 -18.54 12.32
C ARG A 133 -17.23 -18.76 10.82
N ARG A 134 -18.31 -18.84 10.03
CA ARG A 134 -18.22 -18.95 8.56
C ARG A 134 -17.65 -17.68 7.94
N GLU A 135 -18.15 -16.52 8.32
CA GLU A 135 -17.66 -15.22 7.84
C GLU A 135 -16.18 -15.01 8.19
N LYS A 136 -15.78 -15.34 9.42
CA LYS A 136 -14.38 -15.34 9.85
C LYS A 136 -13.53 -16.21 8.93
N HIS A 137 -13.95 -17.45 8.67
CA HIS A 137 -13.17 -18.36 7.84
C HIS A 137 -13.00 -17.83 6.40
N ILE A 138 -14.06 -17.24 5.83
CA ILE A 138 -14.02 -16.61 4.51
C ILE A 138 -13.05 -15.42 4.49
N LEU A 139 -13.15 -14.53 5.49
CA LEU A 139 -12.26 -13.38 5.62
C LEU A 139 -10.80 -13.78 5.80
N GLU A 140 -10.52 -14.83 6.58
CA GLU A 140 -9.17 -15.39 6.71
C GLU A 140 -8.65 -15.94 5.37
N GLY A 141 -9.53 -16.52 4.54
CA GLY A 141 -9.21 -16.93 3.17
C GLY A 141 -8.81 -15.74 2.29
N HIS A 142 -9.67 -14.72 2.23
CA HIS A 142 -9.39 -13.50 1.47
C HIS A 142 -8.11 -12.79 1.93
N TYR A 143 -7.83 -12.78 3.23
CA TYR A 143 -6.60 -12.22 3.76
C TYR A 143 -5.36 -12.97 3.25
N ARG A 144 -5.38 -14.32 3.26
CA ARG A 144 -4.28 -15.13 2.72
C ARG A 144 -4.09 -14.92 1.22
N ASP A 145 -5.18 -14.78 0.47
CA ASP A 145 -5.10 -14.52 -0.97
C ASP A 145 -4.51 -13.15 -1.27
N CYS A 146 -5.00 -12.10 -0.59
CA CYS A 146 -4.46 -10.74 -0.70
C CYS A 146 -2.97 -10.69 -0.30
N GLN A 147 -2.58 -11.38 0.77
CA GLN A 147 -1.17 -11.47 1.19
C GLN A 147 -0.29 -12.14 0.12
N ARG A 148 -0.80 -13.18 -0.55
CA ARG A 148 -0.11 -13.88 -1.63
C ARG A 148 0.07 -12.96 -2.84
N GLU A 149 -1.01 -12.29 -3.27
CA GLU A 149 -0.99 -11.35 -4.39
C GLU A 149 -0.02 -10.19 -4.14
N ALA A 150 -0.06 -9.59 -2.94
CA ALA A 150 0.86 -8.53 -2.56
C ALA A 150 2.33 -8.97 -2.60
N THR A 151 2.61 -10.23 -2.23
CA THR A 151 3.97 -10.79 -2.29
C THR A 151 4.43 -10.97 -3.74
N ILE A 152 3.57 -11.51 -4.61
CA ILE A 152 3.87 -11.68 -6.04
C ILE A 152 4.15 -10.32 -6.68
N GLU A 153 3.31 -9.34 -6.41
CA GLU A 153 3.44 -8.00 -6.99
C GLU A 153 4.71 -7.29 -6.51
N LYS A 154 5.09 -7.47 -5.24
CA LYS A 154 6.36 -6.97 -4.71
C LYS A 154 7.57 -7.56 -5.43
N GLU A 155 7.56 -8.87 -5.72
CA GLU A 155 8.66 -9.50 -6.46
C GLU A 155 8.70 -9.02 -7.93
N ARG A 156 7.54 -8.82 -8.57
CA ARG A 156 7.48 -8.20 -9.90
C ARG A 156 8.08 -6.80 -9.92
N PHE A 157 7.73 -5.95 -8.95
CA PHE A 157 8.30 -4.60 -8.86
C PHE A 157 9.80 -4.61 -8.62
N LYS A 158 10.32 -5.53 -7.80
CA LYS A 158 11.78 -5.68 -7.63
C LYS A 158 12.47 -5.99 -8.95
N GLU A 159 11.89 -6.86 -9.77
CA GLU A 159 12.46 -7.24 -11.06
C GLU A 159 12.43 -6.10 -12.08
N VAL A 160 11.32 -5.33 -12.11
CA VAL A 160 11.24 -4.10 -12.92
C VAL A 160 12.29 -3.08 -12.48
N ILE A 161 12.44 -2.86 -11.17
CA ILE A 161 13.47 -1.96 -10.62
C ILE A 161 14.88 -2.43 -11.01
N ARG A 162 15.15 -3.73 -10.94
CA ARG A 162 16.44 -4.31 -11.36
C ARG A 162 16.73 -4.00 -12.82
N THR A 163 15.76 -4.29 -13.69
CA THR A 163 15.88 -4.05 -15.14
C THR A 163 16.10 -2.58 -15.47
N LEU A 164 15.34 -1.68 -14.83
CA LEU A 164 15.49 -0.24 -15.03
C LEU A 164 16.85 0.27 -14.57
N LYS A 165 17.36 -0.23 -13.43
CA LYS A 165 18.71 0.11 -12.97
C LYS A 165 19.79 -0.33 -13.95
N GLU A 166 19.67 -1.53 -14.51
CA GLU A 166 20.59 -2.05 -15.53
C GLU A 166 20.58 -1.18 -16.79
N GLU A 167 19.40 -0.72 -17.24
CA GLU A 167 19.30 0.17 -18.40
C GLU A 167 19.86 1.57 -18.09
N ILE A 168 19.61 2.13 -16.91
CA ILE A 168 20.22 3.39 -16.48
C ILE A 168 21.75 3.29 -16.50
N ASP A 169 22.31 2.21 -15.95
CA ASP A 169 23.76 2.01 -15.95
C ASP A 169 24.31 1.80 -17.37
N ARG A 170 23.55 1.15 -18.26
CA ARG A 170 23.88 1.04 -19.69
C ARG A 170 23.92 2.42 -20.36
N LEU A 171 22.88 3.22 -20.17
CA LEU A 171 22.78 4.57 -20.75
C LEU A 171 23.88 5.49 -20.22
N ARG A 172 24.20 5.43 -18.91
CA ARG A 172 25.32 6.18 -18.33
C ARG A 172 26.66 5.82 -18.98
N ARG A 173 26.90 4.53 -19.25
CA ARG A 173 28.12 4.08 -19.97
C ARG A 173 28.16 4.60 -21.41
N ILE A 174 27.02 4.71 -22.09
CA ILE A 174 26.93 5.23 -23.46
C ILE A 174 27.15 6.76 -23.46
N GLN A 175 26.46 7.48 -22.58
CA GLN A 175 26.56 8.94 -22.46
C GLN A 175 27.98 9.39 -22.08
N SER A 176 28.66 8.67 -21.18
CA SER A 176 30.06 8.93 -20.84
C SER A 176 31.02 8.81 -22.03
N ARG A 177 30.59 8.22 -23.15
CA ARG A 177 31.41 7.99 -24.35
C ARG A 177 31.13 8.98 -25.48
N GLU A 178 30.11 9.82 -25.41
CA GLU A 178 29.72 10.64 -26.56
C GLU A 178 30.53 11.95 -26.72
N GLY A 179 30.89 12.24 -27.99
CA GLY A 179 31.41 13.52 -28.46
C GLY A 179 32.90 13.75 -28.24
N ALA A 180 33.26 14.41 -27.14
CA ALA A 180 34.62 14.89 -26.89
C ALA A 180 35.64 13.76 -26.65
N ASN A 181 35.19 12.65 -26.07
CA ASN A 181 36.06 11.52 -25.78
C ASN A 181 36.39 10.70 -27.05
N LEU A 182 35.47 10.63 -28.02
CA LEU A 182 35.70 9.92 -29.29
C LEU A 182 36.64 10.68 -30.22
N GLU A 183 36.54 12.01 -30.28
CA GLU A 183 37.46 12.82 -31.08
C GLU A 183 38.87 12.81 -30.48
N TYR A 184 38.99 12.91 -29.17
CA TYR A 184 40.26 12.72 -28.47
C TYR A 184 40.81 11.31 -28.71
N LEU A 185 39.99 10.27 -28.55
CA LEU A 185 40.39 8.88 -28.79
C LEU A 185 40.86 8.67 -30.24
N LYS A 186 40.17 9.25 -31.23
CA LYS A 186 40.59 9.23 -32.64
C LYS A 186 42.01 9.81 -32.78
N ASN A 187 42.27 10.96 -32.16
CA ASN A 187 43.57 11.63 -32.27
C ASN A 187 44.70 10.82 -31.60
N VAL A 188 44.45 10.26 -30.42
CA VAL A 188 45.43 9.43 -29.70
C VAL A 188 45.69 8.11 -30.44
N VAL A 189 44.66 7.46 -31.01
CA VAL A 189 44.82 6.24 -31.81
C VAL A 189 45.58 6.54 -33.10
N MET A 190 45.27 7.63 -33.80
CA MET A 190 46.03 8.06 -34.97
C MET A 190 47.49 8.35 -34.63
N ALA A 191 47.76 9.05 -33.52
CA ALA A 191 49.12 9.31 -33.06
C ALA A 191 49.86 8.02 -32.68
N TYR A 192 49.19 7.04 -32.06
CA TYR A 192 49.76 5.72 -31.75
C TYR A 192 50.18 4.97 -33.03
N LEU A 193 49.33 4.94 -34.05
CA LEU A 193 49.60 4.26 -35.33
C LEU A 193 50.73 4.93 -36.14
N MET A 194 50.85 6.25 -36.05
CA MET A 194 51.88 7.04 -36.75
C MET A 194 53.20 7.12 -35.98
N SER A 195 53.22 6.78 -34.69
CA SER A 195 54.43 6.84 -33.85
C SER A 195 55.37 5.68 -34.16
N THR A 196 56.63 5.99 -34.44
CA THR A 196 57.67 5.01 -34.74
C THR A 196 58.48 4.62 -33.51
N ASP A 197 58.54 5.47 -32.49
CA ASP A 197 59.28 5.25 -31.26
C ASP A 197 58.46 4.61 -30.14
N TYR A 198 59.14 3.82 -29.30
CA TYR A 198 58.51 3.07 -28.20
C TYR A 198 57.90 3.99 -27.13
N ALA A 199 58.53 5.12 -26.82
CA ALA A 199 58.08 6.03 -25.78
C ALA A 199 56.76 6.71 -26.16
N GLY A 200 56.65 7.22 -27.39
CA GLY A 200 55.44 7.79 -27.97
C GLY A 200 54.31 6.77 -28.02
N ARG A 201 54.57 5.55 -28.53
CA ARG A 201 53.57 4.47 -28.56
C ARG A 201 53.09 4.08 -27.15
N LYS A 202 53.99 3.93 -26.18
CA LYS A 202 53.61 3.62 -24.78
C LYS A 202 52.79 4.74 -24.13
N HIS A 203 53.12 6.00 -24.42
CA HIS A 203 52.37 7.14 -23.89
C HIS A 203 50.95 7.21 -24.49
N MET A 204 50.82 7.05 -25.80
CA MET A 204 49.52 7.01 -26.48
C MET A 204 48.69 5.80 -26.03
N LEU A 205 49.29 4.61 -25.86
CA LEU A 205 48.57 3.43 -25.36
C LEU A 205 48.04 3.62 -23.93
N ASN A 206 48.78 4.32 -23.07
CA ASN A 206 48.28 4.69 -21.74
C ASN A 206 47.05 5.60 -21.81
N ALA A 207 47.05 6.58 -22.71
CA ALA A 207 45.91 7.46 -22.94
C ALA A 207 44.70 6.69 -23.49
N ILE A 208 44.90 5.78 -24.45
CA ILE A 208 43.85 4.89 -24.99
C ILE A 208 43.25 4.02 -23.87
N ALA A 209 44.10 3.39 -23.05
CA ALA A 209 43.65 2.53 -21.95
C ALA A 209 42.86 3.30 -20.88
N ALA A 210 43.22 4.57 -20.63
CA ALA A 210 42.51 5.43 -19.70
C ALA A 210 41.14 5.85 -20.24
N VAL A 211 41.07 6.27 -21.50
CA VAL A 211 39.84 6.69 -22.18
C VAL A 211 38.84 5.53 -22.33
N LEU A 212 39.33 4.34 -22.66
CA LEU A 212 38.50 3.15 -22.84
C LEU A 212 38.24 2.38 -21.52
N HIS A 213 38.76 2.86 -20.40
CA HIS A 213 38.65 2.24 -19.07
C HIS A 213 39.07 0.77 -19.06
N PHE A 214 40.26 0.46 -19.58
CA PHE A 214 40.79 -0.90 -19.55
C PHE A 214 40.93 -1.41 -18.12
N THR A 215 40.50 -2.65 -17.93
CA THR A 215 40.73 -3.41 -16.70
C THR A 215 42.22 -3.70 -16.51
N ASN A 216 42.62 -4.05 -15.28
CA ASN A 216 44.00 -4.41 -14.96
C ASN A 216 44.53 -5.58 -15.80
N ASN A 217 43.67 -6.53 -16.18
CA ASN A 217 44.04 -7.66 -17.03
C ASN A 217 44.24 -7.23 -18.48
N GLU A 218 43.33 -6.43 -19.04
CA GLU A 218 43.46 -5.89 -20.39
C GLU A 218 44.73 -5.06 -20.53
N ARG A 219 45.03 -4.17 -19.57
CA ARG A 219 46.29 -3.39 -19.57
C ARG A 219 47.51 -4.31 -19.65
N LYS A 220 47.60 -5.34 -18.81
CA LYS A 220 48.74 -6.28 -18.85
C LYS A 220 48.90 -6.94 -20.22
N MET A 221 47.80 -7.38 -20.85
CA MET A 221 47.86 -8.00 -22.18
C MET A 221 48.43 -7.05 -23.24
N VAL A 222 47.95 -5.80 -23.29
CA VAL A 222 48.34 -4.87 -24.37
C VAL A 222 49.71 -4.23 -24.13
N PHE A 223 50.11 -4.00 -22.87
CA PHE A 223 51.45 -3.48 -22.55
C PHE A 223 52.57 -4.51 -22.70
N ASN A 224 52.25 -5.81 -22.65
CA ASN A 224 53.22 -6.88 -22.91
C ASN A 224 53.53 -7.07 -24.41
N THR A 225 52.69 -6.51 -25.28
CA THR A 225 52.84 -6.61 -26.75
C THR A 225 53.49 -5.37 -27.39
N LEU A 226 53.87 -4.38 -26.57
CA LEU A 226 54.55 -3.15 -26.99
C LEU A 226 56.07 -3.32 -27.02
#